data_AF-A0A6N2KKG0-F1
#
_entry.id   AF-A0A6N2KKG0-F1
#
_cell.length_a   1.000
_cell.length_b   1.000
_cell.length_c   1.000
_cell.angle_alpha   90.00
_cell.angle_beta   90.00
_cell.angle_gamma   90.00
#
_symmetry.space_group_name_H-M   'P 1'
#
loop_
_entity.id
_entity.type
_entity.pdbx_description
1 polymer ?
#
loop_
_entity_poly.entity_id
_entity_poly.type
_entity_poly.pdbx_seq_one_letter_code
_entity_poly.pdbx_strand_id
1 'polypeptide(L)'
;MFSLKATNTSFAPSNHGFFHARKPSSTKNSILCLCKSNDSDSDSPPPEGDTKKQELLVKIAMLQAQKVRLTDYLDERSAYLTQFAEEANAEFDKIGEDALKGLDEAGARIMENIESQMQAFEESAELNRTEIEKNDDKVADFEGQMEKDRNEGMFFKNLGQKAQADKAKAKEEAQRIQDLTYAKAGSKTRKNIYLALMGVLAIVIADSFLTSSPDWRKVAVLGAILVGVITQFIYEQRLASDIEEAGKEQKDKDKEK
;
A
#
# COMPACT_ATOMS: atom_id res chain seq x y z
N MET A 1 -17.97 -10.55 12.14
CA MET A 1 -17.47 -11.95 12.04
C MET A 1 -18.49 -12.70 11.21
N PHE A 2 -18.31 -12.76 9.89
CA PHE A 2 -19.21 -13.47 8.97
C PHE A 2 -18.43 -14.62 8.34
N SER A 3 -18.93 -15.83 8.58
CA SER A 3 -18.34 -17.08 8.12
C SER A 3 -18.65 -17.28 6.64
N LEU A 4 -17.63 -17.21 5.78
CA LEU A 4 -17.75 -17.57 4.37
C LEU A 4 -17.58 -19.09 4.24
N LYS A 5 -18.67 -19.78 3.92
CA LYS A 5 -18.67 -21.20 3.64
C LYS A 5 -18.33 -21.40 2.16
N ALA A 6 -17.16 -21.95 1.87
CA ALA A 6 -16.72 -22.27 0.52
C ALA A 6 -17.45 -23.52 -0.01
N THR A 7 -18.22 -23.38 -1.09
CA THR A 7 -18.74 -24.50 -1.87
C THR A 7 -17.79 -24.76 -3.03
N ASN A 8 -16.97 -25.82 -2.89
CA ASN A 8 -16.26 -26.44 -4.00
C ASN A 8 -17.29 -27.08 -4.95
N THR A 9 -17.32 -26.65 -6.21
CA THR A 9 -17.98 -27.40 -7.28
C THR A 9 -16.94 -27.74 -8.34
N SER A 10 -16.57 -29.01 -8.38
CA SER A 10 -15.69 -29.58 -9.39
C SER A 10 -16.53 -29.85 -10.64
N PHE A 11 -16.23 -29.15 -11.74
CA PHE A 11 -16.79 -29.49 -13.05
C PHE A 11 -15.86 -30.51 -13.74
N ALA A 12 -16.38 -31.71 -13.99
CA ALA A 12 -15.76 -32.66 -14.91
C ALA A 12 -16.23 -32.33 -16.35
N PRO A 13 -15.36 -32.45 -17.38
CA PRO A 13 -15.75 -32.17 -18.75
C PRO A 13 -16.55 -33.36 -19.31
N SER A 14 -17.86 -33.17 -19.53
CA SER A 14 -18.65 -34.16 -20.28
C SER A 14 -18.56 -33.85 -21.77
N ASN A 15 -17.96 -34.79 -22.51
CA ASN A 15 -17.76 -34.75 -23.95
C ASN A 15 -19.00 -34.32 -24.75
N HIS A 16 -18.75 -33.45 -25.73
CA HIS A 16 -19.67 -32.98 -26.74
C HIS A 16 -20.35 -34.13 -27.50
N GLY A 17 -21.68 -34.22 -27.37
CA GLY A 17 -22.53 -34.90 -28.34
C GLY A 17 -23.08 -33.88 -29.33
N PHE A 18 -22.52 -33.85 -30.55
CA PHE A 18 -23.11 -33.13 -31.68
C PHE A 18 -24.48 -33.73 -32.00
N PHE A 19 -25.56 -33.06 -31.59
CA PHE A 19 -26.88 -33.37 -32.10
C PHE A 19 -27.03 -32.79 -33.51
N HIS A 20 -26.96 -33.67 -34.50
CA HIS A 20 -27.31 -33.34 -35.87
C HIS A 20 -28.73 -32.76 -35.94
N ALA A 21 -28.82 -31.50 -36.38
CA ALA A 21 -30.06 -30.85 -36.77
C ALA A 21 -30.74 -31.65 -37.89
N ARG A 22 -31.78 -32.42 -37.53
CA ARG A 22 -32.66 -33.05 -38.51
C ARG A 22 -33.61 -31.97 -39.05
N LYS A 23 -33.28 -31.46 -40.23
CA LYS A 23 -34.12 -30.60 -41.07
C LYS A 23 -35.54 -31.22 -41.20
N PRO A 24 -36.63 -30.55 -40.80
CA PRO A 24 -37.96 -31.06 -41.10
C PRO A 24 -38.27 -30.80 -42.58
N SER A 25 -38.46 -31.87 -43.35
CA SER A 25 -38.98 -31.80 -44.71
C SER A 25 -40.42 -31.28 -44.66
N SER A 26 -40.68 -30.16 -45.33
CA SER A 26 -42.04 -29.63 -45.51
C SER A 26 -42.81 -30.51 -46.52
N THR A 27 -43.60 -31.44 -46.00
CA THR A 27 -44.57 -32.18 -46.82
C THR A 27 -45.72 -31.24 -47.16
N LYS A 28 -45.63 -30.59 -48.34
CA LYS A 28 -46.73 -29.82 -48.93
C LYS A 28 -47.81 -30.78 -49.41
N ASN A 29 -48.91 -30.89 -48.67
CA ASN A 29 -50.11 -31.55 -49.18
C ASN A 29 -50.82 -30.61 -50.16
N SER A 30 -50.75 -30.90 -51.46
CA SER A 30 -51.58 -30.29 -52.48
C SER A 30 -52.94 -31.01 -52.49
N ILE A 31 -53.99 -30.33 -52.03
CA ILE A 31 -55.37 -30.78 -52.24
C ILE A 31 -55.88 -30.04 -53.47
N LEU A 32 -55.80 -30.70 -54.63
CA LEU A 32 -56.50 -30.28 -55.84
C LEU A 32 -57.99 -30.56 -55.64
N CYS A 33 -58.75 -29.50 -55.39
CA CYS A 33 -60.22 -29.53 -55.39
C CYS A 33 -60.70 -29.51 -56.85
N LEU A 34 -61.08 -30.67 -57.39
CA LEU A 34 -61.85 -30.75 -58.63
C LEU A 34 -63.32 -30.42 -58.32
N CYS A 35 -63.74 -29.19 -58.57
CA CYS A 35 -65.15 -28.83 -58.64
C CYS A 35 -65.75 -29.41 -59.94
N LYS A 36 -66.61 -30.43 -59.79
CA LYS A 36 -67.44 -30.94 -60.88
C LYS A 36 -68.76 -30.17 -60.86
N SER A 37 -68.96 -29.26 -61.81
CA SER A 37 -70.24 -28.58 -62.02
C SER A 37 -71.23 -29.55 -62.65
N ASN A 38 -72.28 -29.90 -61.92
CA ASN A 38 -73.50 -30.40 -62.52
C ASN A 38 -74.62 -29.45 -62.10
N ASP A 39 -75.21 -28.79 -63.10
CA ASP A 39 -76.48 -28.11 -63.00
C ASP A 39 -77.56 -29.14 -62.64
N SER A 40 -78.19 -28.96 -61.48
CA SER A 40 -79.47 -29.57 -61.15
C SER A 40 -80.08 -28.77 -60.01
N ASP A 41 -81.20 -28.13 -60.30
CA ASP A 41 -82.10 -27.54 -59.33
C ASP A 41 -82.42 -28.56 -58.23
N SER A 42 -81.94 -28.30 -57.03
CA SER A 42 -82.45 -28.94 -55.82
C SER A 42 -82.44 -27.93 -54.68
N ASP A 43 -83.64 -27.56 -54.22
CA ASP A 43 -83.87 -27.00 -52.90
C ASP A 43 -83.34 -27.98 -51.84
N SER A 44 -82.08 -27.82 -51.46
CA SER A 44 -81.49 -28.47 -50.28
C SER A 44 -81.08 -27.39 -49.29
N PRO A 45 -81.42 -27.51 -47.99
CA PRO A 45 -80.95 -26.56 -46.98
C PRO A 45 -79.41 -26.51 -46.99
N PRO A 46 -78.79 -25.37 -46.62
CA PRO A 46 -77.33 -25.24 -46.63
C PRO A 46 -76.72 -26.37 -45.79
N PRO A 47 -75.57 -26.95 -46.20
CA PRO A 47 -74.96 -28.07 -45.49
C PRO A 47 -74.66 -27.65 -44.05
N GLU A 48 -75.47 -28.14 -43.12
CA GLU A 48 -75.34 -27.86 -41.70
C GLU A 48 -74.09 -28.60 -41.21
N GLY A 49 -72.99 -27.85 -41.05
CA GLY A 49 -71.70 -28.40 -40.67
C GLY A 49 -71.78 -29.07 -39.31
N ASP A 50 -71.19 -30.26 -39.19
CA ASP A 50 -71.11 -31.01 -37.92
C ASP A 50 -70.42 -30.15 -36.85
N THR A 51 -71.20 -29.69 -35.87
CA THR A 51 -70.76 -28.78 -34.79
C THR A 51 -69.59 -29.35 -34.00
N LYS A 52 -69.50 -30.69 -33.87
CA LYS A 52 -68.39 -31.37 -33.19
C LYS A 52 -67.08 -31.26 -33.99
N LYS A 53 -67.15 -31.33 -35.32
CA LYS A 53 -65.98 -31.17 -36.19
C LYS A 53 -65.49 -29.72 -36.20
N GLN A 54 -66.41 -28.77 -36.18
CA GLN A 54 -66.08 -27.34 -36.07
C GLN A 54 -65.40 -27.04 -34.73
N GLU A 55 -65.91 -27.56 -33.62
CA GLU A 55 -65.28 -27.40 -32.29
C GLU A 55 -63.88 -28.03 -32.24
N LEU A 56 -63.70 -29.21 -32.85
CA LEU A 56 -62.40 -29.87 -32.95
C LEU A 56 -61.40 -29.02 -33.76
N LEU A 57 -61.84 -28.45 -34.89
CA LEU A 57 -61.01 -27.55 -35.71
C LEU A 57 -60.61 -26.30 -34.95
N VAL A 58 -61.52 -25.69 -34.18
CA VAL A 58 -61.21 -24.54 -33.32
C VAL A 58 -60.15 -24.90 -32.27
N LYS A 59 -60.26 -26.07 -31.62
CA LYS A 59 -59.26 -26.54 -30.66
C LYS A 59 -57.89 -26.76 -31.30
N ILE A 60 -57.85 -27.34 -32.50
CA ILE A 60 -56.61 -27.53 -33.27
C ILE A 60 -55.98 -26.17 -33.62
N ALA A 61 -56.77 -25.21 -34.11
CA ALA A 61 -56.29 -23.88 -34.44
C ALA A 61 -55.74 -23.14 -33.20
N MET A 62 -56.43 -23.25 -32.05
CA MET A 62 -55.98 -22.67 -30.79
C MET A 62 -54.66 -23.28 -30.32
N LEU A 63 -54.51 -24.60 -30.40
CA LEU A 63 -53.26 -25.29 -30.05
C LEU A 63 -52.11 -24.91 -31.00
N GLN A 64 -52.39 -24.77 -32.30
CA GLN A 64 -51.40 -24.30 -33.26
C GLN A 64 -50.95 -22.87 -32.97
N ALA A 65 -51.87 -21.96 -32.62
CA ALA A 65 -51.54 -20.59 -32.24
C ALA A 65 -50.69 -20.54 -30.96
N GLN A 66 -51.04 -21.34 -29.94
CA GLN A 66 -50.24 -21.44 -28.71
C GLN A 66 -48.85 -22.02 -28.97
N LYS A 67 -48.73 -23.01 -29.86
CA LYS A 67 -47.43 -23.59 -30.27
C LYS A 67 -46.53 -22.54 -30.91
N VAL A 68 -47.06 -21.74 -31.84
CA VAL A 68 -46.29 -20.66 -32.49
C VAL A 68 -45.79 -19.67 -31.43
N ARG A 69 -46.70 -19.18 -30.57
CA ARG A 69 -46.33 -18.22 -29.51
C ARG A 69 -45.27 -18.75 -28.55
N LEU A 70 -45.34 -20.02 -28.17
CA LEU A 70 -44.36 -20.64 -27.27
C LEU A 70 -43.01 -20.86 -27.96
N THR A 71 -43.04 -21.15 -29.26
CA THR A 71 -41.82 -21.28 -30.08
C THR A 71 -41.13 -19.91 -30.19
N ASP A 72 -41.88 -18.86 -30.53
CA ASP A 72 -41.34 -17.50 -30.63
C ASP A 72 -40.73 -17.04 -29.30
N TYR A 73 -41.41 -17.30 -28.18
CA TYR A 73 -40.87 -16.97 -26.85
C TYR A 73 -39.59 -17.76 -26.51
N LEU A 74 -39.53 -19.04 -26.89
CA LEU A 74 -38.35 -19.87 -26.68
C LEU A 74 -37.18 -19.36 -27.53
N ASP A 75 -37.42 -19.00 -28.79
CA ASP A 75 -36.43 -18.45 -29.70
C ASP A 75 -35.90 -17.11 -29.18
N GLU A 76 -36.78 -16.19 -28.75
CA GLU A 76 -36.39 -14.91 -28.14
C GLU A 76 -35.53 -15.08 -26.88
N ARG A 77 -35.92 -16.00 -25.98
CA ARG A 77 -35.14 -16.30 -24.78
C ARG A 77 -33.79 -16.94 -25.09
N SER A 78 -33.73 -17.80 -26.11
CA SER A 78 -32.48 -18.42 -26.53
C SER A 78 -31.52 -17.40 -27.14
N ALA A 79 -32.04 -16.46 -27.93
CA ALA A 79 -31.26 -15.35 -28.49
C ALA A 79 -30.74 -14.43 -27.38
N TYR A 80 -31.59 -14.07 -26.42
CA TYR A 80 -31.20 -13.25 -25.26
C TYR A 80 -30.08 -13.91 -24.43
N LEU A 81 -30.21 -15.21 -24.13
CA LEU A 81 -29.19 -15.94 -23.38
C LEU A 81 -27.86 -16.04 -24.16
N THR A 82 -27.93 -16.17 -25.48
CA THR A 82 -26.74 -16.17 -26.35
C THR A 82 -26.05 -14.81 -26.32
N GLN A 83 -26.80 -13.72 -26.49
CA GLN A 83 -26.29 -12.36 -26.39
C GLN A 83 -25.67 -12.08 -25.02
N PHE A 84 -26.35 -12.49 -23.94
CA PHE A 84 -25.85 -12.33 -22.58
C PHE A 84 -24.52 -13.07 -22.38
N ALA A 85 -24.38 -14.28 -22.92
CA ALA A 85 -23.14 -15.04 -22.83
C ALA A 85 -22.01 -14.39 -23.64
N GLU A 86 -22.30 -13.89 -24.83
CA GLU A 86 -21.33 -13.17 -25.67
C GLU A 86 -20.87 -11.85 -25.02
N GLU A 87 -21.81 -11.07 -24.48
CA GLU A 87 -21.52 -9.82 -23.76
C GLU A 87 -20.72 -10.08 -22.49
N ALA A 88 -21.08 -11.08 -21.69
CA ALA A 88 -20.32 -11.46 -20.51
C ALA A 88 -18.89 -11.87 -20.86
N ASN A 89 -18.69 -12.67 -21.91
CA ASN A 89 -17.34 -13.03 -22.36
C ASN A 89 -16.54 -11.81 -22.81
N ALA A 90 -17.15 -10.90 -23.58
CA ALA A 90 -16.50 -9.67 -24.01
C ALA A 90 -16.12 -8.76 -22.83
N GLU A 91 -16.98 -8.66 -21.80
CA GLU A 91 -16.66 -7.93 -20.57
C GLU A 91 -15.53 -8.59 -19.77
N PHE A 92 -15.53 -9.92 -19.66
CA PHE A 92 -14.44 -10.66 -18.99
C PHE A 92 -13.11 -10.46 -19.70
N ASP A 93 -13.08 -10.57 -21.03
CA ASP A 93 -11.86 -10.35 -21.82
C ASP A 93 -11.36 -8.92 -21.64
N LYS A 94 -12.26 -7.93 -21.68
CA LYS A 94 -11.92 -6.52 -21.46
C LYS A 94 -11.33 -6.28 -20.06
N ILE A 95 -11.95 -6.83 -19.00
CA ILE A 95 -11.45 -6.70 -17.63
C ILE A 95 -10.07 -7.37 -17.51
N GLY A 96 -9.89 -8.53 -18.14
CA GLY A 96 -8.60 -9.23 -18.16
C GLY A 96 -7.51 -8.40 -18.84
N GLU A 97 -7.80 -7.83 -20.00
CA GLU A 97 -6.86 -6.98 -20.76
C GLU A 97 -6.53 -5.69 -19.99
N ASP A 98 -7.53 -5.01 -19.44
CA ASP A 98 -7.32 -3.79 -18.63
C ASP A 98 -6.48 -4.08 -17.37
N ALA A 99 -6.70 -5.22 -16.72
CA ALA A 99 -5.92 -5.64 -15.56
C ALA A 99 -4.46 -5.94 -15.92
N LEU A 100 -4.22 -6.67 -17.03
CA LEU A 100 -2.87 -6.94 -17.52
C LEU A 100 -2.15 -5.66 -17.91
N LYS A 101 -2.82 -4.76 -18.62
CA LYS A 101 -2.26 -3.46 -18.98
C LYS A 101 -1.88 -2.62 -17.77
N GLY A 102 -2.75 -2.57 -16.75
CA GLY A 102 -2.46 -1.87 -15.50
C GLY A 102 -1.28 -2.50 -14.73
N LEU A 103 -1.15 -3.82 -14.76
CA LEU A 103 -0.02 -4.53 -14.18
C LEU A 103 1.29 -4.22 -14.90
N ASP A 104 1.30 -4.25 -16.23
CA ASP A 104 2.48 -3.94 -17.04
C ASP A 104 2.94 -2.49 -16.83
N GLU A 105 1.99 -1.54 -16.78
CA GLU A 105 2.30 -0.14 -16.51
C GLU A 105 2.88 0.07 -15.10
N ALA A 106 2.31 -0.60 -14.10
CA ALA A 106 2.86 -0.56 -12.74
C ALA A 106 4.27 -1.19 -12.68
N GLY A 107 4.47 -2.30 -13.38
CA GLY A 107 5.77 -2.98 -13.50
C GLY A 107 6.82 -2.08 -14.13
N ALA A 108 6.48 -1.41 -15.23
CA ALA A 108 7.36 -0.46 -15.91
C ALA A 108 7.78 0.69 -15.00
N ARG A 109 6.84 1.29 -14.25
CA ARG A 109 7.13 2.37 -13.28
C ARG A 109 8.05 1.92 -12.14
N ILE A 110 7.86 0.70 -11.63
CA ILE A 110 8.72 0.14 -10.58
C ILE A 110 10.13 -0.09 -11.15
N MET A 111 10.23 -0.66 -12.34
CA MET A 111 11.52 -0.94 -12.99
C MET A 111 12.28 0.36 -13.27
N GLU A 112 11.61 1.39 -13.77
CA GLU A 112 12.19 2.72 -14.00
C GLU A 112 12.70 3.36 -12.69
N ASN A 113 11.93 3.26 -11.60
CA ASN A 113 12.36 3.76 -10.29
C ASN A 113 13.58 3.00 -9.77
N ILE A 114 13.62 1.66 -9.90
CA ILE A 114 14.78 0.86 -9.51
C ILE A 114 16.01 1.24 -10.34
N GLU A 115 15.86 1.38 -11.66
CA GLU A 115 16.95 1.77 -12.55
C GLU A 115 17.51 3.16 -12.19
N SER A 116 16.62 4.14 -11.97
CA SER A 116 17.06 5.48 -11.57
C SER A 116 17.78 5.50 -10.20
N GLN A 117 17.32 4.70 -9.23
CA GLN A 117 18.00 4.57 -7.94
C GLN A 117 19.33 3.83 -8.07
N MET A 118 19.40 2.80 -8.92
CA MET A 118 20.63 2.06 -9.19
C MET A 118 21.67 2.96 -9.84
N GLN A 119 21.27 3.75 -10.83
CA GLN A 119 22.15 4.71 -11.49
C GLN A 119 22.65 5.78 -10.51
N ALA A 120 21.76 6.35 -9.68
CA ALA A 120 22.18 7.31 -8.66
C ALA A 120 23.13 6.69 -7.61
N PHE A 121 22.90 5.42 -7.28
CA PHE A 121 23.80 4.68 -6.39
C PHE A 121 25.17 4.46 -7.03
N GLU A 122 25.22 4.03 -8.31
CA GLU A 122 26.45 3.85 -9.07
C GLU A 122 27.25 5.15 -9.16
N GLU A 123 26.61 6.26 -9.54
CA GLU A 123 27.24 7.58 -9.58
C GLU A 123 27.79 7.99 -8.21
N SER A 124 27.02 7.77 -7.13
CA SER A 124 27.48 8.07 -5.76
C SER A 124 28.64 7.18 -5.31
N ALA A 125 28.64 5.91 -5.72
CA ALA A 125 29.68 4.96 -5.35
C ALA A 125 30.98 5.30 -6.07
N GLU A 126 30.91 5.69 -7.35
CA GLU A 126 32.06 6.21 -8.10
C GLU A 126 32.61 7.49 -7.48
N LEU A 127 31.75 8.47 -7.18
CA LEU A 127 32.17 9.71 -6.52
C LEU A 127 32.85 9.43 -5.18
N ASN A 128 32.23 8.60 -4.33
CA ASN A 128 32.78 8.24 -3.03
C ASN A 128 34.14 7.52 -3.16
N ARG A 129 34.31 6.66 -4.17
CA ARG A 129 35.59 6.01 -4.45
C ARG A 129 36.69 7.03 -4.77
N THR A 130 36.39 8.02 -5.61
CA THR A 130 37.36 9.08 -5.93
C THR A 130 37.64 10.01 -4.74
N GLU A 131 36.66 10.19 -3.84
CA GLU A 131 36.84 10.99 -2.63
C GLU A 131 37.74 10.26 -1.62
N ILE A 132 37.57 8.94 -1.46
CA ILE A 132 38.43 8.10 -0.62
C ILE A 132 39.87 8.14 -1.14
N GLU A 133 40.09 7.95 -2.45
CA GLU A 133 41.43 7.99 -3.04
C GLU A 133 42.13 9.34 -2.78
N LYS A 134 41.41 10.46 -2.95
CA LYS A 134 41.94 11.80 -2.62
C LYS A 134 42.18 12.00 -1.11
N ASN A 135 41.41 11.34 -0.25
CA ASN A 135 41.61 11.41 1.19
C ASN A 135 42.85 10.63 1.59
N ASP A 136 43.02 9.43 1.04
CA ASP A 136 44.18 8.56 1.26
C ASP A 136 45.47 9.26 0.82
N ASP A 137 45.47 9.94 -0.34
CA ASP A 137 46.60 10.76 -0.80
C ASP A 137 46.96 11.87 0.20
N LYS A 138 45.96 12.60 0.71
CA LYS A 138 46.18 13.65 1.71
C LYS A 138 46.72 13.10 3.03
N VAL A 139 46.25 11.92 3.44
CA VAL A 139 46.74 11.23 4.64
C VAL A 139 48.20 10.81 4.44
N ALA A 140 48.54 10.27 3.27
CA ALA A 140 49.93 9.91 2.93
C ALA A 140 50.86 11.13 2.91
N ASP A 141 50.41 12.25 2.34
CA ASP A 141 51.15 13.52 2.35
C ASP A 141 51.36 14.03 3.78
N PHE A 142 50.34 13.94 4.63
CA PHE A 142 50.40 14.34 6.04
C PHE A 142 51.37 13.46 6.84
N GLU A 143 51.35 12.14 6.64
CA GLU A 143 52.26 11.20 7.27
C GLU A 143 53.72 11.48 6.84
N GLY A 144 53.94 11.74 5.55
CA GLY A 144 55.25 12.15 5.03
C GLY A 144 55.73 13.48 5.61
N GLN A 145 54.84 14.44 5.83
CA GLN A 145 55.15 15.71 6.50
C GLN A 145 55.49 15.49 7.98
N MET A 146 54.73 14.66 8.69
CA MET A 146 55.02 14.30 10.08
C MET A 146 56.36 13.57 10.23
N GLU A 147 56.70 12.65 9.33
CA GLU A 147 57.98 11.95 9.34
C GLU A 147 59.16 12.93 9.15
N LYS A 148 59.01 13.88 8.22
CA LYS A 148 59.99 14.97 8.03
C LYS A 148 60.09 15.85 9.25
N ASP A 149 58.97 16.34 9.80
CA ASP A 149 58.94 17.19 11.00
C ASP A 149 59.52 16.48 12.24
N ARG A 150 59.32 15.16 12.35
CA ARG A 150 59.90 14.30 13.39
C ARG A 150 61.41 14.15 13.21
N ASN A 151 61.89 13.90 12.00
CA ASN A 151 63.32 13.82 11.67
C ASN A 151 64.03 15.19 11.80
N GLU A 152 63.33 16.29 11.54
CA GLU A 152 63.86 17.64 11.68
C GLU A 152 63.88 18.16 13.13
N GLY A 153 63.36 17.37 14.09
CA GLY A 153 63.41 17.71 15.52
C GLY A 153 62.67 19.00 15.88
N MET A 154 61.74 19.45 15.03
CA MET A 154 60.99 20.70 15.20
C MET A 154 59.99 20.63 16.38
N PHE A 155 59.58 19.41 16.75
CA PHE A 155 58.75 19.16 17.93
C PHE A 155 59.44 19.57 19.25
N PHE A 156 60.76 19.44 19.35
CA PHE A 156 61.50 19.76 20.58
C PHE A 156 62.04 21.19 20.61
N LYS A 157 62.27 21.82 19.45
CA LYS A 157 62.65 23.25 19.39
C LYS A 157 61.56 24.16 19.96
N ASN A 158 60.29 23.84 19.76
CA ASN A 158 59.17 24.63 20.30
C ASN A 158 58.85 24.34 21.78
N LEU A 159 59.33 23.21 22.35
CA LEU A 159 59.15 22.90 23.78
C LEU A 159 60.20 23.58 24.67
N GLY A 160 61.39 23.89 24.13
CA GLY A 160 62.44 24.61 24.86
C GLY A 160 62.26 26.13 24.91
N GLN A 161 61.34 26.69 24.12
CA GLN A 161 61.06 28.12 24.04
C GLN A 161 59.58 28.42 24.31
N LYS A 162 59.12 28.28 25.57
CA LYS A 162 57.96 29.06 26.01
C LYS A 162 58.13 29.60 27.43
N ALA A 163 58.17 30.93 27.48
CA ALA A 163 58.15 31.75 28.67
C ALA A 163 56.92 31.46 29.54
N GLN A 164 57.04 31.72 30.84
CA GLN A 164 56.02 31.60 31.90
C GLN A 164 54.68 32.34 31.65
N ALA A 165 54.48 32.97 30.49
CA ALA A 165 53.34 33.83 30.16
C ALA A 165 52.00 33.10 29.95
N ASP A 166 52.00 31.81 29.59
CA ASP A 166 50.76 31.11 29.19
C ASP A 166 50.04 30.37 30.33
N LYS A 167 50.64 30.23 31.52
CA LYS A 167 49.95 29.59 32.67
C LYS A 167 48.80 30.43 33.21
N ALA A 168 48.90 31.75 33.12
CA ALA A 168 47.83 32.67 33.53
C ALA A 168 46.69 32.69 32.51
N LYS A 169 47.01 32.73 31.21
CA LYS A 169 46.02 32.69 30.11
C LYS A 169 45.29 31.35 30.04
N ALA A 170 45.99 30.23 30.25
CA ALA A 170 45.36 28.91 30.27
C ALA A 170 44.41 28.72 31.47
N LYS A 171 44.71 29.33 32.63
CA LYS A 171 43.79 29.36 33.78
C LYS A 171 42.57 30.24 33.53
N GLU A 172 42.76 31.38 32.85
CA GLU A 172 41.66 32.27 32.45
C GLU A 172 40.74 31.61 31.41
N GLU A 173 41.30 30.90 30.42
CA GLU A 173 40.51 30.15 29.44
C GLU A 173 39.79 28.95 30.05
N ALA A 174 40.42 28.23 30.99
CA ALA A 174 39.76 27.18 31.75
C ALA A 174 38.59 27.70 32.60
N GLN A 175 38.74 28.88 33.22
CA GLN A 175 37.65 29.56 33.92
C GLN A 175 36.54 30.01 32.96
N ARG A 176 36.88 30.57 31.78
CA ARG A 176 35.87 30.91 30.76
C ARG A 176 35.10 29.69 30.25
N ILE A 177 35.77 28.54 30.07
CA ILE A 177 35.10 27.30 29.67
C ILE A 177 34.20 26.78 30.80
N GLN A 178 34.63 26.90 32.05
CA GLN A 178 33.82 26.55 33.22
C GLN A 178 32.59 27.47 33.34
N ASP A 179 32.75 28.78 33.15
CA ASP A 179 31.67 29.76 33.17
C ASP A 179 30.69 29.58 32.01
N LEU A 180 31.18 29.23 30.81
CA LEU A 180 30.33 28.88 29.66
C LEU A 180 29.58 27.56 29.89
N THR A 181 30.20 26.62 30.61
CA THR A 181 29.53 25.37 31.02
C THR A 181 28.48 25.66 32.09
N TYR A 182 28.78 26.55 33.04
CA TYR A 182 27.88 27.03 34.09
C TYR A 182 26.69 27.82 33.53
N ALA A 183 26.89 28.65 32.51
CA ALA A 183 25.82 29.40 31.84
C ALA A 183 24.94 28.52 30.92
N LYS A 184 25.44 27.36 30.49
CA LYS A 184 24.76 26.46 29.55
C LYS A 184 24.13 25.23 30.23
N ALA A 185 24.65 24.80 31.38
CA ALA A 185 24.09 23.74 32.21
C ALA A 185 22.92 24.29 33.04
N GLY A 186 21.73 23.70 32.90
CA GLY A 186 20.51 24.17 33.57
C GLY A 186 19.61 25.08 32.73
N SER A 187 19.81 25.13 31.40
CA SER A 187 18.88 25.83 30.49
C SER A 187 17.45 25.28 30.64
N LYS A 188 16.50 26.17 30.99
CA LYS A 188 15.05 25.89 31.04
C LYS A 188 14.53 25.21 29.77
N THR A 189 15.16 25.48 28.63
CA THR A 189 14.80 24.91 27.33
C THR A 189 15.02 23.40 27.26
N ARG A 190 16.13 22.88 27.83
CA ARG A 190 16.43 21.43 27.83
C ARG A 190 15.45 20.67 28.73
N LYS A 191 15.20 21.19 29.93
CA LYS A 191 14.21 20.65 30.88
C LYS A 191 12.81 20.55 30.26
N ASN A 192 12.41 21.55 29.46
CA ASN A 192 11.12 21.54 28.78
C ASN A 192 11.03 20.51 27.66
N ILE A 193 12.14 20.23 26.96
CA ILE A 193 12.22 19.18 25.94
C ILE A 193 12.03 17.79 26.57
N TYR A 194 12.70 17.50 27.69
CA TYR A 194 12.48 16.22 28.39
C TYR A 194 11.05 16.09 28.92
N LEU A 195 10.45 17.16 29.44
CA LEU A 195 9.03 17.15 29.85
C LEU A 195 8.09 16.90 28.67
N ALA A 196 8.34 17.50 27.51
CA ALA A 196 7.57 17.25 26.30
C ALA A 196 7.68 15.79 25.83
N LEU A 197 8.91 15.24 25.79
CA LEU A 197 9.15 13.84 25.43
C LEU A 197 8.46 12.87 26.40
N MET A 198 8.55 13.14 27.70
CA MET A 198 7.85 12.39 28.75
C MET A 198 6.33 12.43 28.55
N GLY A 199 5.77 13.59 28.20
CA GLY A 199 4.35 13.76 27.90
C GLY A 199 3.90 12.94 26.69
N VAL A 200 4.66 12.99 25.58
CA VAL A 200 4.36 12.20 24.37
C VAL A 200 4.44 10.70 24.67
N LEU A 201 5.48 10.24 25.38
CA LEU A 201 5.62 8.83 25.77
C LEU A 201 4.46 8.36 26.66
N ALA A 202 4.01 9.19 27.61
CA ALA A 202 2.87 8.86 28.47
C ALA A 202 1.55 8.71 27.68
N ILE A 203 1.32 9.56 26.67
CA ILE A 203 0.13 9.46 25.80
C ILE A 203 0.18 8.17 24.98
N VAL A 204 1.33 7.84 24.38
CA VAL A 204 1.50 6.61 23.59
C VAL A 204 1.29 5.35 24.43
N ILE A 205 1.76 5.37 25.69
CA ILE A 205 1.54 4.27 26.63
C ILE A 205 0.05 4.14 26.98
N ALA A 206 -0.63 5.25 27.29
CA ALA A 206 -2.06 5.24 27.61
C ALA A 206 -2.93 4.74 26.44
N ASP A 207 -2.64 5.17 25.21
CA ASP A 207 -3.32 4.72 23.99
C ASP A 207 -3.12 3.21 23.73
N SER A 208 -1.92 2.71 24.03
CA SER A 208 -1.60 1.28 23.95
C SER A 208 -2.40 0.43 24.95
N PHE A 209 -2.84 1.00 26.07
CA PHE A 209 -3.71 0.33 27.05
C PHE A 209 -5.20 0.41 26.70
N LEU A 210 -5.63 1.46 25.97
CA LEU A 210 -7.02 1.65 25.52
C LEU A 210 -7.37 0.77 24.31
N THR A 211 -6.36 0.26 23.61
CA THR A 211 -6.54 -0.63 22.46
C THR A 211 -6.97 -2.04 22.90
N SER A 212 -7.97 -2.61 22.22
CA SER A 212 -8.62 -3.88 22.62
C SER A 212 -7.70 -5.12 22.64
N SER A 213 -6.49 -5.03 22.08
CA SER A 213 -5.43 -6.04 22.14
C SER A 213 -4.10 -5.41 22.59
N PRO A 214 -3.81 -5.35 23.91
CA PRO A 214 -2.58 -4.76 24.42
C PRO A 214 -1.34 -5.58 24.03
N ASP A 215 -0.46 -5.00 23.20
CA ASP A 215 0.87 -5.55 22.92
C ASP A 215 1.81 -5.31 24.12
N TRP A 216 1.74 -6.18 25.13
CA TRP A 216 2.54 -6.09 26.36
C TRP A 216 4.05 -5.94 26.11
N ARG A 217 4.56 -6.48 24.99
CA ARG A 217 5.96 -6.31 24.55
C ARG A 217 6.29 -4.86 24.20
N LYS A 218 5.41 -4.16 23.48
CA LYS A 218 5.60 -2.75 23.12
C LYS A 218 5.49 -1.85 24.34
N VAL A 219 4.54 -2.13 25.22
CA VAL A 219 4.38 -1.43 26.50
C VAL A 219 5.62 -1.58 27.38
N ALA A 220 6.19 -2.78 27.48
CA ALA A 220 7.41 -3.02 28.26
C ALA A 220 8.62 -2.25 27.71
N VAL A 221 8.80 -2.22 26.38
CA VAL A 221 9.88 -1.46 25.72
C VAL A 221 9.71 0.05 25.94
N LEU A 222 8.50 0.57 25.73
CA LEU A 222 8.21 1.99 25.98
C LEU A 222 8.36 2.37 27.46
N GLY A 223 7.98 1.47 28.37
CA GLY A 223 8.19 1.65 29.80
C GLY A 223 9.67 1.71 30.19
N ALA A 224 10.51 0.85 29.62
CA ALA A 224 11.96 0.90 29.85
C ALA A 224 12.57 2.21 29.34
N ILE A 225 12.14 2.70 28.17
CA ILE A 225 12.57 3.98 27.61
C ILE A 225 12.12 5.14 28.50
N LEU A 226 10.88 5.11 29.00
CA LEU A 226 10.35 6.12 29.92
C LEU A 226 11.19 6.22 31.19
N VAL A 227 11.56 5.09 31.80
CA VAL A 227 12.44 5.06 32.97
C VAL A 227 13.79 5.70 32.67
N GLY A 228 14.39 5.41 31.51
CA GLY A 228 15.64 6.03 31.07
C GLY A 228 15.55 7.55 30.97
N VAL A 229 14.47 8.08 30.38
CA VAL A 229 14.25 9.53 30.25
C VAL A 229 14.00 10.19 31.62
N ILE A 230 13.30 9.52 32.53
CA ILE A 230 13.11 9.99 33.91
C ILE A 230 14.46 10.10 34.63
N THR A 231 15.32 9.08 34.51
CA THR A 231 16.66 9.10 35.13
C THR A 231 17.50 10.26 34.60
N GLN A 232 17.48 10.49 33.29
CA GLN A 232 18.19 11.61 32.67
C GLN A 232 17.64 12.97 33.13
N PHE A 233 16.32 13.08 33.28
CA PHE A 233 15.67 14.27 33.80
C PHE A 233 16.02 14.56 35.27
N ILE A 234 16.05 13.53 36.13
CA ILE A 234 16.45 13.68 37.54
C ILE A 234 17.93 14.07 37.65
N TYR A 235 18.79 13.49 36.82
CA TYR A 235 20.20 13.86 36.77
C TYR A 235 20.39 15.34 36.41
N GLU A 236 19.67 15.83 35.40
CA GLU A 236 19.69 17.25 35.04
C GLU A 236 19.09 18.16 36.10
N GLN A 237 18.04 17.71 36.81
CA GLN A 237 17.51 18.47 37.94
C GLN A 237 18.52 18.59 39.08
N ARG A 238 19.18 17.49 39.43
CA ARG A 238 20.19 17.48 40.50
C ARG A 238 21.36 18.38 40.15
N LEU A 239 21.85 18.28 38.91
CA LEU A 239 22.91 19.15 38.43
C LEU A 239 22.48 20.64 38.45
N ALA A 240 21.25 20.95 38.06
CA ALA A 240 20.72 22.31 38.12
C ALA A 240 20.58 22.82 39.57
N SER A 241 20.20 21.96 40.52
CA SER A 241 20.13 22.30 41.95
C SER A 241 21.51 22.52 42.55
N ASP A 242 22.48 21.66 42.26
CA ASP A 242 23.87 21.82 42.70
C ASP A 242 24.48 23.14 42.15
N ILE A 243 24.10 23.52 40.92
CA ILE A 243 24.47 24.80 40.30
C ILE A 243 23.79 25.99 41.00
N GLU A 244 22.52 25.88 41.37
CA GLU A 244 21.77 26.94 42.07
C GLU A 244 22.31 27.17 43.50
N GLU A 245 22.72 26.10 44.18
CA GLU A 245 23.31 26.15 45.52
C GLU A 245 24.70 26.81 45.50
N ALA A 246 25.58 26.40 44.58
CA ALA A 246 26.90 27.02 44.40
C ALA A 246 26.81 28.52 44.03
N GLY A 247 25.79 28.90 43.25
CA GLY A 247 25.52 30.31 42.90
C GLY A 247 25.01 31.17 44.06
N LYS A 248 24.37 30.57 45.08
CA LYS A 248 23.93 31.27 46.30
C LYS A 248 25.09 31.48 47.27
N GLU A 249 25.96 30.49 47.45
CA GLU A 249 27.17 30.61 48.29
C GLU A 249 28.13 31.71 47.79
N GLN A 250 28.22 31.91 46.47
CA GLN A 250 29.03 32.98 45.88
C GLN A 250 28.45 34.38 46.16
N LYS A 251 27.11 34.52 46.14
CA LYS A 251 26.42 35.81 46.37
C LYS A 251 26.42 36.25 47.83
N ASP A 252 26.48 35.31 48.77
CA ASP A 252 26.55 35.66 50.20
C ASP A 252 27.97 36.10 50.61
N LYS A 253 29.03 35.56 49.97
CA LYS A 253 30.42 36.02 50.16
C LYS A 253 30.69 37.43 49.61
N ASP A 254 29.97 37.84 48.56
CA ASP A 254 30.08 39.18 47.98
C ASP A 254 29.30 40.25 48.77
N LYS A 255 28.44 39.87 49.72
CA LYS A 255 27.70 40.80 50.61
C LYS A 255 28.38 41.04 51.95
N GLU A 256 29.38 40.25 52.31
CA GLU A 256 30.12 40.35 53.58
C GLU A 256 31.48 41.08 53.43
N LYS A 257 31.70 41.74 52.29
CA LYS A 257 32.86 42.62 52.03
C LYS A 257 32.49 44.09 52.00
#